data_AF-A0A8X6ND08-F1
#
_entry.id   AF-A0A8X6ND08-F1
#
_cell.length_a   1.000
_cell.length_b   1.000
_cell.length_c   1.000
_cell.angle_alpha   90.00
_cell.angle_beta   90.00
_cell.angle_gamma   90.00
#
_symmetry.space_group_name_H-M   'P 1'
#
loop_
_entity.id
_entity.type
_entity.pdbx_description
1 polymer ?
#
loop_
_entity_poly.entity_id
_entity_poly.type
_entity_poly.pdbx_seq_one_letter_code
_entity_poly.pdbx_strand_id
1 'polypeptide(L)' 'TGGWTISGDFNITDWNFQRTLEIQHNQYGVQSFFSWTVDTDLTNTSRNIIQLYEPVLALETRNNYLNETKDNEVKWRKKW' A
#
# COMPACT_ATOMS: atom_id res chain seq x y z
N THR A 1 -18.24 -8.21 -8.96
CA THR A 1 -17.75 -8.59 -7.61
C THR A 1 -16.24 -8.43 -7.59
N GLY A 2 -15.69 -7.76 -6.58
CA GLY A 2 -14.24 -7.52 -6.47
C GLY A 2 -13.47 -8.69 -5.84
N GLY A 3 -13.91 -9.93 -6.11
CA GLY A 3 -13.51 -11.15 -5.41
C GLY A 3 -12.00 -11.45 -5.42
N TRP A 4 -11.61 -12.57 -4.81
CA TRP A 4 -10.22 -12.98 -4.70
C TRP A 4 -9.98 -14.24 -5.54
N THR A 5 -8.89 -14.28 -6.29
CA THR A 5 -8.46 -15.46 -7.05
C THR A 5 -8.46 -16.77 -6.25
N ILE A 6 -8.30 -16.71 -4.92
CA ILE A 6 -8.28 -17.89 -4.04
C ILE A 6 -9.69 -18.38 -3.66
N SER A 7 -10.71 -17.50 -3.65
CA SER A 7 -12.09 -17.89 -3.27
C SER A 7 -12.87 -18.61 -4.38
N GLY A 8 -12.33 -18.65 -5.61
CA GLY A 8 -12.88 -19.43 -6.74
C GLY A 8 -13.98 -18.73 -7.55
N ASP A 9 -14.45 -17.57 -7.10
CA ASP A 9 -15.48 -16.74 -7.75
C ASP A 9 -14.91 -15.50 -8.47
N PHE A 10 -13.59 -15.43 -8.62
CA PHE A 10 -12.91 -14.34 -9.31
C PHE A 10 -12.93 -14.51 -10.82
N ASN A 11 -13.35 -13.46 -11.54
CA ASN A 11 -13.24 -13.36 -12.99
C ASN A 11 -12.40 -12.14 -13.39
N ILE A 12 -11.25 -12.37 -14.04
CA ILE A 12 -10.35 -11.31 -14.48
C ILE A 12 -10.95 -10.41 -15.57
N THR A 13 -11.83 -10.93 -16.42
CA THR A 13 -12.43 -10.12 -17.51
C THR A 13 -13.41 -9.08 -16.97
N ASP A 14 -14.04 -9.37 -15.84
CA ASP A 14 -15.03 -8.50 -15.21
C ASP A 14 -14.41 -7.65 -14.09
N TRP A 15 -13.16 -7.94 -13.71
CA TRP A 15 -12.47 -7.27 -12.63
C TRP A 15 -11.86 -5.94 -13.08
N ASN A 16 -12.03 -4.91 -12.25
CA ASN A 16 -11.47 -3.59 -12.48
C ASN A 16 -10.57 -3.20 -11.30
N PHE A 17 -9.27 -3.07 -11.57
CA PHE A 17 -8.27 -2.76 -10.56
C PHE A 17 -8.53 -1.42 -9.87
N GLN A 18 -8.67 -0.34 -10.65
CA GLN A 18 -8.90 1.02 -10.13
C GLN A 18 -10.13 1.07 -9.24
N ARG A 19 -11.25 0.50 -9.69
CA ARG A 19 -12.49 0.48 -8.92
C ARG A 19 -12.35 -0.32 -7.62
N THR A 20 -11.60 -1.42 -7.66
CA THR A 20 -11.32 -2.23 -6.46
C THR A 20 -10.49 -1.44 -5.46
N LEU A 21 -9.43 -0.75 -5.91
CA LEU A 21 -8.61 0.12 -5.07
C LEU A 21 -9.42 1.25 -4.43
N GLU A 22 -10.24 1.95 -5.21
CA GLU A 22 -11.09 3.03 -4.70
C GLU A 22 -12.08 2.55 -3.65
N ILE A 23 -12.69 1.36 -3.84
CA ILE A 23 -13.59 0.77 -2.85
C ILE A 23 -12.82 0.42 -1.59
N GLN A 24 -11.70 -0.31 -1.71
CA GLN A 24 -10.89 -0.71 -0.56
C GLN A 24 -10.44 0.50 0.26
N HIS A 25 -9.93 1.53 -0.41
CA HIS A 25 -9.46 2.73 0.27
C HIS A 25 -10.60 3.61 0.80
N ASN A 26 -11.50 4.07 -0.07
CA ASN A 26 -12.46 5.13 0.28
C ASN A 26 -13.66 4.61 1.09
N GLN A 27 -13.96 3.31 1.02
CA GLN A 27 -15.09 2.72 1.76
C GLN A 27 -14.64 1.88 2.96
N TYR A 28 -13.52 1.17 2.84
CA TYR A 28 -13.04 0.26 3.89
C TYR A 28 -11.76 0.73 4.60
N GLY A 29 -11.18 1.87 4.19
CA GLY A 29 -9.95 2.41 4.80
C GLY A 29 -8.69 1.57 4.56
N VAL A 30 -8.74 0.61 3.64
CA VAL A 30 -7.65 -0.31 3.33
C VAL A 30 -6.68 0.35 2.34
N GLN A 31 -5.42 0.48 2.76
CA GLN A 31 -4.36 1.20 2.03
C GLN A 31 -3.25 0.22 1.58
N SER A 32 -3.52 -0.59 0.56
CA SER A 32 -2.67 -1.76 0.22
C SER A 32 -1.40 -1.43 -0.57
N PHE A 33 -1.50 -0.71 -1.70
CA PHE A 33 -0.35 -0.45 -2.59
C PHE A 33 0.34 0.87 -2.29
N PHE A 34 -0.47 1.87 -1.98
CA PHE A 34 -0.09 3.18 -1.48
C PHE A 34 -1.30 3.72 -0.71
N SER A 35 -1.04 4.63 0.20
CA SER A 35 -2.08 5.36 0.91
C SER A 35 -2.33 6.69 0.21
N TRP A 36 -3.57 7.18 0.25
CA TRP A 36 -3.84 8.56 -0.12
C TRP A 36 -4.72 9.27 0.88
N THR A 37 -4.38 10.52 1.19
CA THR A 37 -5.19 11.35 2.08
C THR A 37 -5.34 12.73 1.48
N VAL A 38 -6.36 13.45 1.93
CA VAL A 38 -6.46 14.88 1.70
C VAL A 38 -5.85 15.55 2.92
N ASP A 39 -4.74 16.27 2.72
CA ASP A 39 -4.00 16.93 3.80
C ASP A 39 -3.52 18.32 3.35
N THR A 40 -3.08 19.12 4.30
CA THR A 40 -2.60 20.48 4.08
C THR A 40 -1.34 20.48 3.21
N ASP A 41 -1.28 21.37 2.23
CA ASP A 41 -0.07 21.59 1.44
C ASP A 41 1.00 22.29 2.29
N LEU A 42 2.14 21.61 2.50
CA LEU A 42 3.25 22.12 3.31
C LEU A 42 3.95 23.34 2.68
N THR A 43 3.78 23.57 1.37
CA THR A 43 4.30 24.74 0.66
C THR A 43 3.33 25.92 0.70
N ASN A 44 2.04 25.65 0.90
CA ASN A 44 1.00 26.66 1.02
C ASN A 44 -0.17 26.15 1.89
N THR A 45 -0.15 26.53 3.16
CA THR A 45 -1.11 26.05 4.17
C THR A 45 -2.55 26.53 3.96
N SER A 46 -2.81 27.38 2.97
CA SER A 46 -4.17 27.79 2.59
C SER A 46 -4.86 26.79 1.64
N ARG A 47 -4.19 25.69 1.26
CA ARG A 47 -4.69 24.69 0.32
C ARG A 47 -4.57 23.28 0.90
N ASN A 48 -5.48 22.41 0.48
CA ASN A 48 -5.37 20.97 0.69
C ASN A 48 -4.97 20.31 -0.63
N ILE A 49 -4.20 19.23 -0.54
CA ILE A 49 -3.74 18.41 -1.65
C ILE A 49 -4.01 16.94 -1.37
N ILE A 50 -4.08 16.14 -2.43
CA ILE A 50 -3.99 14.69 -2.29
C ILE A 50 -2.52 14.36 -2.09
N GLN A 51 -2.19 13.73 -0.97
CA GLN A 51 -0.86 13.20 -0.71
C GLN A 51 -0.87 11.69 -0.94
N LEU A 52 0.25 11.18 -1.46
CA LEU A 52 0.49 9.75 -1.62
C LEU A 52 1.61 9.35 -0.66
N TYR A 53 1.40 8.30 0.12
CA TYR A 53 2.45 7.75 0.98
C TYR A 53 2.69 6.27 0.69
N GLU A 54 3.80 5.78 1.23
CA GLU A 54 4.07 4.35 1.26
C GLU A 54 2.92 3.58 1.94
N PRO A 55 2.65 2.34 1.51
CA PRO A 55 1.61 1.54 2.12
C PRO A 55 2.02 1.08 3.51
N VAL A 56 1.03 0.85 4.36
CA VAL A 56 1.26 0.15 5.62
C VAL A 56 1.52 -1.32 5.29
N LEU A 57 2.61 -1.86 5.84
CA LEU A 57 2.94 -3.28 5.70
C LEU A 57 2.19 -4.10 6.75
N ALA A 58 1.78 -5.32 6.37
CA ALA A 58 1.09 -6.24 7.27
C ALA A 58 1.99 -6.78 8.40
N LEU A 59 3.30 -6.92 8.14
CA LEU A 59 4.29 -7.16 9.19
C LEU A 59 4.84 -5.82 9.67
N GLU A 60 5.00 -5.70 10.99
CA GLU A 60 5.32 -4.46 11.71
C GLU A 60 6.48 -3.65 11.12
N THR A 61 7.50 -4.34 10.60
CA THR A 61 8.62 -3.68 9.93
C THR A 61 8.95 -4.38 8.63
N ARG A 62 9.55 -3.63 7.69
CA ARG A 62 10.15 -4.17 6.47
C ARG A 62 11.10 -5.34 6.76
N ASN A 63 11.81 -5.31 7.89
CA ASN A 63 12.77 -6.35 8.24
C ASN A 63 12.11 -7.71 8.43
N ASN A 64 10.86 -7.78 8.87
CA ASN A 64 10.13 -9.03 9.04
C ASN A 64 9.82 -9.73 7.69
N TYR A 65 9.95 -9.02 6.56
CA TYR A 65 9.86 -9.61 5.22
C TYR A 65 11.22 -10.06 4.67
N LEU A 66 12.33 -9.65 5.32
CA LEU A 66 13.66 -10.07 4.95
C LEU A 66 13.95 -11.39 5.65
N ASN A 67 13.97 -12.49 4.89
CA ASN A 67 14.21 -13.82 5.44
C ASN A 67 15.65 -13.93 5.97
N GLU A 68 15.83 -14.12 7.28
CA GLU A 68 17.14 -14.16 7.94
C GLU A 68 18.03 -15.33 7.47
N THR A 69 17.47 -16.37 6.84
CA THR A 69 18.19 -17.61 6.50
C THR A 69 18.66 -17.73 5.05
N LYS A 70 18.49 -16.70 4.20
CA LYS A 70 19.03 -16.71 2.83
C LYS A 70 19.94 -15.51 2.63
N ASP A 71 21.21 -15.68 3.01
CA ASP A 71 22.38 -14.89 2.62
C ASP A 71 22.07 -13.58 1.89
N ASN A 72 22.10 -12.47 2.62
CA ASN A 72 23.00 -11.37 2.32
C ASN A 72 22.89 -10.30 3.40
N GLU A 73 24.04 -9.96 3.96
CA GLU A 73 24.29 -8.73 4.70
C GLU A 73 23.45 -7.57 4.12
N VAL A 74 22.49 -7.04 4.89
CA VAL A 74 21.74 -5.83 4.49
C VAL A 74 22.73 -4.66 4.52
N LYS A 75 23.38 -4.39 3.38
CA LYS A 75 24.43 -3.37 3.20
C LYS A 75 24.01 -1.92 3.54
N TRP A 76 22.73 -1.67 3.79
CA TRP A 76 22.23 -0.33 4.14
C TRP A 76 22.54 0.09 5.58
N ARG A 77 23.10 -0.79 6.42
CA ARG A 77 23.53 -0.49 7.80
C ARG A 77 25.05 -0.24 7.96
N LYS A 78 25.79 0.02 6.87
CA LYS A 78 27.19 0.51 6.92
C LYS A 78 27.29 1.96 6.41
N LYS A 79 26.81 2.88 7.25
CA LYS A 79 27.05 4.34 7.30
C LYS A 79 26.05 4.82 8.37
N TRP A 80 26.42 5.08 9.62
CA TRP A 80 27.55 5.84 10.12
C TRP A 80 28.13 5.21 11.39
#